data_AF-A0A0W0ZXA7-F1
#
_entry.id   AF-A0A0W0ZXA7-F1
#
_cell.length_a   1.000
_cell.length_b   1.000
_cell.length_c   1.000
_cell.angle_alpha   90.00
_cell.angle_beta   90.00
_cell.angle_gamma   90.00
#
_symmetry.space_group_name_H-M   'P 1'
#
loop_
_entity.id
_entity.type
_entity.pdbx_description
1 polymer ?
#
loop_
_entity_poly.entity_id
_entity_poly.type
_entity_poly.pdbx_seq_one_letter_code
_entity_poly.pdbx_strand_id
1 'polypeptide(L)'
;MAAHSLSAVLKYKNNHVIRRYEKDYPHNRLSGDAAFIELMKFFWLAQQHKNAKKINPDNKELKFICAIYPEMSEIDDMWHTFLLFTKDYMSFCKIYFDDYVHHVPNVEEEAINEAQFKDDLTKYLSFIYDVLGEEAIINWFE
;
A
#
# COMPACT_ATOMS: atom_id res chain seq x y z
N MET A 1 2.44 -19.82 5.74
CA MET A 1 3.62 -19.35 6.52
C MET A 1 3.21 -18.15 7.35
N ALA A 2 3.94 -17.82 8.43
CA ALA A 2 3.65 -16.63 9.23
C ALA A 2 3.89 -15.36 8.38
N ALA A 3 3.01 -14.36 8.51
CA ALA A 3 3.20 -13.08 7.84
C ALA A 3 4.54 -12.45 8.26
N HIS A 4 5.31 -11.96 7.29
CA HIS A 4 6.57 -11.28 7.59
C HIS A 4 6.31 -10.01 8.42
N SER A 5 7.19 -9.70 9.37
CA SER A 5 7.13 -8.43 10.10
C SER A 5 7.40 -7.25 9.16
N LEU A 6 6.88 -6.06 9.49
CA LEU A 6 7.15 -4.82 8.74
C LEU A 6 8.66 -4.61 8.52
N SER A 7 9.47 -4.78 9.58
CA SER A 7 10.93 -4.64 9.49
C SER A 7 11.60 -5.60 8.50
N ALA A 8 11.00 -6.77 8.24
CA ALA A 8 11.52 -7.72 7.26
C ALA A 8 11.19 -7.28 5.83
N VAL A 9 10.00 -6.74 5.59
CA VAL A 9 9.59 -6.20 4.28
C VAL A 9 10.42 -4.96 3.93
N LEU A 10 10.62 -4.04 4.90
CA LEU A 10 11.38 -2.80 4.70
C LEU A 10 12.89 -3.01 4.41
N LYS A 11 13.43 -4.22 4.64
CA LYS A 11 14.80 -4.57 4.24
C LYS A 11 14.95 -4.83 2.74
N TYR A 12 13.85 -5.12 2.04
CA TYR A 12 13.89 -5.28 0.60
C TYR A 12 14.19 -3.94 -0.06
N LYS A 13 15.11 -3.93 -1.04
CA LYS A 13 15.50 -2.75 -1.79
C LYS A 13 15.69 -3.13 -3.25
N ASN A 14 15.28 -2.23 -4.16
CA ASN A 14 15.52 -2.38 -5.59
C ASN A 14 15.95 -1.05 -6.20
N ASN A 15 17.25 -0.88 -6.38
CA ASN A 15 17.83 0.36 -6.91
C ASN A 15 17.42 0.63 -8.37
N HIS A 16 17.04 -0.40 -9.14
CA HIS A 16 16.59 -0.21 -10.51
C HIS A 16 15.18 0.40 -10.54
N VAL A 17 14.28 -0.07 -9.66
CA VAL A 17 12.94 0.51 -9.47
C VAL A 17 13.06 1.96 -8.98
N ILE A 18 13.85 2.20 -7.93
CA ILE A 18 14.05 3.54 -7.35
C ILE A 18 14.55 4.54 -8.40
N ARG A 19 15.62 4.20 -9.14
CA ARG A 19 16.16 5.08 -10.19
C ARG A 19 15.18 5.29 -11.34
N ARG A 20 14.35 4.29 -11.65
CA ARG A 20 13.33 4.41 -12.70
C ARG A 20 12.24 5.38 -12.26
N TYR A 21 11.78 5.28 -11.01
CA TYR A 21 10.80 6.19 -10.45
C TYR A 21 11.30 7.64 -10.46
N GLU A 22 12.52 7.90 -9.96
CA GLU A 22 13.09 9.25 -9.94
C GLU A 22 13.22 9.87 -11.34
N LYS A 23 13.42 9.03 -12.36
CA LYS A 23 13.47 9.47 -13.75
C LYS A 23 12.09 9.79 -14.32
N ASP A 24 11.10 8.95 -14.04
CA ASP A 24 9.75 9.06 -14.61
C ASP A 24 8.92 10.13 -13.88
N TYR A 25 9.20 10.34 -12.58
CA TYR A 25 8.48 11.25 -11.69
C TYR A 25 9.40 12.26 -10.98
N PRO A 26 10.14 13.12 -11.71
CA PRO A 26 11.13 14.02 -11.14
C PRO A 26 10.54 15.18 -10.31
N HIS A 27 9.21 15.31 -10.27
CA HIS A 27 8.48 16.38 -9.60
C HIS A 27 7.65 15.90 -8.40
N ASN A 28 7.65 14.59 -8.12
CA ASN A 28 7.01 14.05 -6.93
C ASN A 28 7.73 14.54 -5.67
N ARG A 29 6.98 14.73 -4.58
CA ARG A 29 7.49 15.22 -3.29
C ARG A 29 8.42 14.19 -2.65
N LEU A 30 8.04 12.92 -2.69
CA LEU A 30 8.81 11.82 -2.12
C LEU A 30 9.99 11.49 -3.03
N SER A 31 11.18 11.35 -2.41
CA SER A 31 12.33 10.76 -3.09
C SER A 31 12.03 9.31 -3.46
N GLY A 32 12.78 8.74 -4.41
CA GLY A 32 12.59 7.34 -4.79
C GLY A 32 12.74 6.36 -3.63
N ASP A 33 13.68 6.62 -2.72
CA ASP A 33 13.82 5.81 -1.49
C ASP A 33 12.62 5.93 -0.55
N ALA A 34 12.09 7.14 -0.37
CA ALA A 34 10.94 7.39 0.50
C ALA A 34 9.65 6.76 -0.08
N ALA A 35 9.36 7.01 -1.35
CA ALA A 35 8.22 6.41 -2.05
C ALA A 35 8.28 4.87 -2.05
N PHE A 36 9.49 4.29 -2.20
CA PHE A 36 9.65 2.84 -2.12
C PHE A 36 9.38 2.29 -0.72
N ILE A 37 9.83 3.00 0.33
CA ILE A 37 9.51 2.65 1.73
C ILE A 37 8.00 2.70 1.98
N GLU A 38 7.32 3.75 1.51
CA GLU A 38 5.87 3.90 1.67
C GLU A 38 5.09 2.82 0.90
N LEU A 39 5.55 2.43 -0.30
CA LEU A 39 4.98 1.28 -1.02
C LEU A 39 5.15 -0.04 -0.25
N MET A 40 6.31 -0.27 0.37
CA MET A 40 6.52 -1.46 1.20
C MET A 40 5.60 -1.48 2.42
N LYS A 41 5.39 -0.32 3.06
CA LYS A 41 4.42 -0.17 4.16
C LYS A 41 3.00 -0.48 3.66
N PHE A 42 2.60 0.04 2.50
CA PHE A 42 1.29 -0.22 1.91
C PHE A 42 1.04 -1.71 1.65
N PHE A 43 1.97 -2.42 1.01
CA PHE A 43 1.82 -3.85 0.78
C PHE A 43 1.69 -4.64 2.07
N TRP A 44 2.51 -4.30 3.07
CA TRP A 44 2.43 -4.95 4.37
C TRP A 44 1.10 -4.65 5.07
N LEU A 45 0.64 -3.39 5.07
CA LEU A 45 -0.66 -2.98 5.63
C LEU A 45 -1.82 -3.75 5.00
N ALA A 46 -1.86 -3.86 3.67
CA ALA A 46 -2.90 -4.61 2.95
C ALA A 46 -2.93 -6.09 3.37
N GLN A 47 -1.75 -6.71 3.54
CA GLN A 47 -1.66 -8.08 4.04
C GLN A 47 -2.12 -8.20 5.50
N GLN A 48 -1.79 -7.23 6.34
CA GLN A 48 -2.23 -7.19 7.75
C GLN A 48 -3.75 -7.04 7.85
N HIS A 49 -4.36 -6.17 7.04
CA HIS A 49 -5.81 -6.03 6.96
C HIS A 49 -6.50 -7.32 6.49
N LYS A 50 -5.99 -7.96 5.42
CA LYS A 50 -6.47 -9.27 4.92
C LYS A 50 -6.40 -10.33 6.01
N ASN A 51 -5.33 -10.37 6.80
CA ASN A 51 -5.18 -11.32 7.91
C ASN A 51 -6.10 -11.00 9.08
N ALA A 52 -6.22 -9.73 9.47
CA ALA A 52 -7.10 -9.29 10.54
C ALA A 52 -8.57 -9.66 10.23
N LYS A 53 -9.03 -9.45 8.98
CA LYS A 53 -10.38 -9.86 8.54
C LYS A 53 -10.60 -11.37 8.58
N LYS A 54 -9.57 -12.17 8.26
CA LYS A 54 -9.66 -13.64 8.36
C LYS A 54 -9.77 -14.11 9.81
N ILE A 55 -9.07 -13.46 10.73
CA ILE A 55 -9.09 -13.81 12.16
C ILE A 55 -10.39 -13.31 12.81
N ASN A 56 -10.86 -12.12 12.45
CA ASN A 56 -12.02 -11.46 13.04
C ASN A 56 -13.05 -11.03 11.97
N PRO A 57 -13.73 -11.98 11.29
CA PRO A 57 -14.60 -11.69 10.14
C PRO A 57 -15.81 -10.80 10.47
N ASP A 58 -16.30 -10.86 11.71
CA ASP A 58 -17.45 -10.09 12.16
C ASP A 58 -17.10 -8.69 12.69
N ASN A 59 -15.80 -8.37 12.81
CA ASN A 59 -15.36 -7.06 13.31
C ASN A 59 -15.69 -5.96 12.29
N LYS A 60 -16.61 -5.07 12.67
CA LYS A 60 -17.08 -3.96 11.84
C LYS A 60 -15.99 -2.92 11.57
N GLU A 61 -15.00 -2.78 12.45
CA GLU A 61 -13.87 -1.86 12.26
C GLU A 61 -12.94 -2.30 11.12
N LEU A 62 -12.99 -3.58 10.73
CA LEU A 62 -12.22 -4.10 9.60
C LEU A 62 -13.02 -4.10 8.28
N LYS A 63 -14.28 -3.63 8.32
CA LYS A 63 -15.14 -3.50 7.14
C LYS A 63 -14.87 -2.16 6.45
N PHE A 64 -13.73 -2.12 5.78
CA PHE A 64 -13.33 -1.11 4.80
C PHE A 64 -12.53 -1.81 3.69
N ILE A 65 -12.17 -1.09 2.63
CA ILE A 65 -11.29 -1.54 1.55
C ILE A 65 -9.91 -0.89 1.77
N CYS A 66 -8.86 -1.71 1.84
CA CYS A 66 -7.48 -1.22 1.87
C CYS A 66 -7.03 -0.96 0.42
N ALA A 67 -7.17 0.27 -0.05
CA ALA A 67 -6.86 0.68 -1.43
C ALA A 67 -5.93 1.90 -1.47
N ILE A 68 -5.36 2.14 -2.65
CA ILE A 68 -4.67 3.40 -2.99
C ILE A 68 -5.73 4.44 -3.35
N TYR A 69 -5.72 5.56 -2.65
CA TYR A 69 -6.57 6.73 -2.92
C TYR A 69 -5.84 7.75 -3.80
N PRO A 70 -6.54 8.67 -4.49
CA PRO A 70 -5.90 9.69 -5.33
C PRO A 70 -4.81 10.50 -4.62
N GLU A 71 -4.99 10.79 -3.33
CA GLU A 71 -4.02 11.48 -2.49
C GLU A 71 -2.71 10.70 -2.35
N MET A 72 -2.76 9.38 -2.49
CA MET A 72 -1.62 8.46 -2.42
C MET A 72 -0.92 8.26 -3.77
N SER A 73 -1.13 9.15 -4.73
CA SER A 73 -0.64 9.03 -6.12
C SER A 73 0.85 8.70 -6.22
N GLU A 74 1.71 9.27 -5.38
CA GLU A 74 3.15 9.02 -5.43
C GLU A 74 3.54 7.57 -5.04
N ILE A 75 2.70 6.92 -4.23
CA ILE A 75 2.82 5.49 -3.88
C ILE A 75 2.34 4.63 -5.04
N ASP A 76 1.26 5.05 -5.69
CA ASP A 76 0.74 4.38 -6.90
C ASP A 76 1.75 4.45 -8.05
N ASP A 77 2.37 5.60 -8.28
CA ASP A 77 3.46 5.80 -9.24
C ASP A 77 4.65 4.87 -8.99
N MET A 78 5.03 4.70 -7.71
CA MET A 78 6.07 3.76 -7.33
C MET A 78 5.64 2.31 -7.56
N TRP A 79 4.37 1.98 -7.30
CA TRP A 79 3.83 0.65 -7.58
C TRP A 79 3.82 0.36 -9.08
N HIS A 80 3.30 1.27 -9.90
CA HIS A 80 3.34 1.20 -11.36
C HIS A 80 4.77 1.00 -11.86
N THR A 81 5.74 1.74 -11.31
CA THR A 81 7.15 1.55 -11.65
C THR A 81 7.61 0.14 -11.30
N PHE A 82 7.30 -0.36 -10.10
CA PHE A 82 7.73 -1.69 -9.67
C PHE A 82 7.11 -2.82 -10.51
N LEU A 83 5.85 -2.67 -10.96
CA LEU A 83 5.19 -3.63 -11.83
C LEU A 83 5.93 -3.87 -13.16
N LEU A 84 6.65 -2.85 -13.67
CA LEU A 84 7.47 -2.99 -14.89
C LEU A 84 8.67 -3.93 -14.69
N PHE A 85 9.12 -4.12 -13.44
CA PHE A 85 10.20 -5.07 -13.08
C PHE A 85 9.60 -6.41 -12.69
N THR A 86 8.85 -7.01 -13.62
CA THR A 86 7.97 -8.17 -13.39
C THR A 86 8.62 -9.33 -12.64
N LYS A 87 9.87 -9.70 -12.96
CA LYS A 87 10.59 -10.78 -12.25
C LYS A 87 10.83 -10.45 -10.78
N ASP A 88 11.28 -9.23 -10.50
CA ASP A 88 11.56 -8.78 -9.15
C ASP A 88 10.27 -8.61 -8.37
N TYR A 89 9.23 -8.06 -9.01
CA TYR A 89 7.92 -7.90 -8.41
C TYR A 89 7.28 -9.25 -8.03
N MET A 90 7.26 -10.21 -8.96
CA MET A 90 6.76 -11.56 -8.70
C MET A 90 7.54 -12.26 -7.58
N SER A 91 8.87 -12.14 -7.60
CA SER A 91 9.73 -12.74 -6.57
C SER A 91 9.48 -12.11 -5.20
N PHE A 92 9.38 -10.78 -5.13
CA PHE A 92 9.05 -10.04 -3.92
C PHE A 92 7.69 -10.48 -3.36
N CYS A 93 6.64 -10.47 -4.17
CA CYS A 93 5.31 -10.87 -3.72
C CYS A 93 5.30 -12.31 -3.20
N LYS A 94 5.95 -13.24 -3.91
CA LYS A 94 6.05 -14.63 -3.49
C LYS A 94 6.82 -14.80 -2.18
N ILE A 95 7.94 -14.10 -2.01
CA ILE A 95 8.79 -14.20 -0.81
C ILE A 95 8.08 -13.64 0.42
N TYR A 96 7.46 -12.46 0.32
CA TYR A 96 6.96 -11.74 1.49
C TYR A 96 5.48 -12.00 1.80
N PHE A 97 4.69 -12.41 0.81
CA PHE A 97 3.24 -12.57 0.95
C PHE A 97 2.71 -13.94 0.55
N ASP A 98 3.56 -14.81 -0.01
CA ASP A 98 3.19 -16.14 -0.53
C ASP A 98 2.08 -16.11 -1.59
N ASP A 99 1.84 -14.92 -2.16
CA ASP A 99 0.72 -14.58 -3.05
C ASP A 99 1.18 -13.50 -4.04
N TYR A 100 0.41 -13.24 -5.09
CA TYR A 100 0.64 -12.10 -5.97
C TYR A 100 -0.24 -10.93 -5.54
N VAL A 101 0.36 -9.76 -5.28
CA VAL A 101 -0.41 -8.56 -4.93
C VAL A 101 -0.91 -7.96 -6.24
N HIS A 102 -2.21 -8.08 -6.52
CA HIS A 102 -2.78 -7.54 -7.74
C HIS A 102 -3.01 -6.03 -7.60
N HIS A 103 -2.46 -5.25 -8.52
CA HIS A 103 -2.88 -3.87 -8.75
C HIS A 103 -4.14 -3.89 -9.61
N VAL A 104 -5.13 -3.10 -9.22
CA VAL A 104 -6.36 -2.89 -9.99
C VAL A 104 -6.44 -1.39 -10.24
N PRO A 105 -6.32 -0.93 -11.51
CA PRO A 105 -6.48 0.47 -11.82
C PRO A 105 -7.86 0.97 -11.40
N ASN A 106 -7.96 2.25 -11.03
CA ASN A 106 -9.25 2.88 -10.75
C ASN A 106 -10.04 3.01 -12.07
N VAL A 107 -10.83 1.97 -12.37
CA VAL A 107 -11.74 1.91 -13.51
C VAL A 107 -13.16 2.18 -13.03
N GLU A 108 -13.50 3.48 -12.98
CA GLU A 108 -14.83 4.01 -12.67
C GLU A 108 -15.26 3.95 -11.18
N GLU A 109 -15.72 5.10 -10.68
CA GLU A 109 -16.33 5.23 -9.36
C GLU A 109 -17.76 4.68 -9.43
N GLU A 110 -18.00 3.52 -8.83
CA GLU A 110 -19.36 3.20 -8.40
C GLU A 110 -19.81 4.30 -7.43
N ALA A 111 -21.06 4.74 -7.56
CA ALA A 111 -21.61 5.77 -6.68
C ALA A 111 -21.69 5.24 -5.23
N ILE A 112 -20.61 5.40 -4.48
CA ILE A 112 -20.56 5.08 -3.05
C ILE A 112 -21.34 6.17 -2.31
N ASN A 113 -22.20 5.75 -1.39
CA ASN A 113 -22.86 6.67 -0.48
C ASN A 113 -21.81 7.44 0.34
N GLU A 114 -21.88 8.77 0.35
CA GLU A 114 -20.95 9.65 1.07
C GLU A 114 -20.76 9.26 2.55
N ALA A 115 -21.85 8.87 3.23
CA ALA A 115 -21.77 8.44 4.62
C ALA A 115 -21.00 7.12 4.78
N GLN A 116 -21.17 6.18 3.84
CA GLN A 116 -20.39 4.93 3.83
C GLN A 116 -18.93 5.20 3.52
N PHE A 117 -18.64 6.07 2.55
CA PHE A 117 -17.29 6.47 2.20
C PHE A 117 -16.55 7.08 3.40
N LYS A 118 -17.21 8.00 4.11
CA LYS A 118 -16.62 8.66 5.28
C LYS A 118 -16.34 7.68 6.43
N ASP A 119 -17.26 6.74 6.66
CA ASP A 119 -17.09 5.67 7.64
C ASP A 119 -15.91 4.73 7.27
N ASP A 120 -15.84 4.30 6.01
CA ASP A 120 -14.75 3.45 5.51
C ASP A 120 -13.39 4.15 5.58
N LEU A 121 -13.33 5.42 5.16
CA LEU A 121 -12.11 6.22 5.23
C LEU A 121 -11.66 6.43 6.69
N THR A 122 -12.60 6.67 7.61
CA THR A 122 -12.29 6.81 9.04
C THR A 122 -11.63 5.54 9.58
N LYS A 123 -12.23 4.38 9.32
CA LYS A 123 -11.67 3.08 9.73
C LYS A 123 -10.31 2.82 9.09
N TYR A 124 -10.15 3.17 7.82
CA TYR A 124 -8.89 2.99 7.11
C TYR A 124 -7.78 3.84 7.73
N LEU A 125 -8.03 5.13 7.95
CA LEU A 125 -7.06 6.04 8.59
C LEU A 125 -6.74 5.60 10.03
N SER A 126 -7.72 5.17 10.81
CA SER A 126 -7.47 4.61 12.15
C SER A 126 -6.60 3.36 12.09
N PHE A 127 -6.86 2.46 11.13
CA PHE A 127 -6.04 1.25 10.95
C PHE A 127 -4.60 1.58 10.52
N ILE A 128 -4.40 2.57 9.63
CA ILE A 128 -3.06 3.06 9.27
C ILE A 128 -2.36 3.59 10.52
N TYR A 129 -3.02 4.45 11.30
CA TYR A 129 -2.46 5.03 12.52
C TYR A 129 -1.98 3.94 13.51
N ASP A 130 -2.85 2.97 13.80
CA ASP A 130 -2.56 1.91 14.77
C ASP A 130 -1.39 1.02 14.33
N VAL A 131 -1.22 0.82 13.02
CA VAL A 131 -0.30 -0.18 12.46
C VAL A 131 1.01 0.42 11.98
N LEU A 132 1.00 1.67 11.49
CA LEU A 132 2.14 2.35 10.87
C LEU A 132 2.49 3.69 11.54
N GLY A 133 1.59 4.26 12.34
CA GLY A 133 1.76 5.55 13.00
C GLY A 133 1.38 6.76 12.14
N GLU A 134 1.42 7.94 12.76
CA GLU A 134 1.01 9.23 12.19
C GLU A 134 1.81 9.64 10.95
N GLU A 135 3.12 9.36 10.93
CA GLU A 135 4.00 9.72 9.81
C GLU A 135 3.54 9.10 8.49
N ALA A 136 2.99 7.87 8.53
CA ALA A 136 2.44 7.23 7.34
C ALA A 136 1.22 7.99 6.80
N ILE A 137 0.34 8.49 7.69
CA ILE A 137 -0.84 9.26 7.26
C ILE A 137 -0.40 10.55 6.57
N ILE A 138 0.54 11.29 7.17
CA ILE A 138 1.08 12.53 6.59
C ILE A 138 1.70 12.23 5.21
N ASN A 139 2.53 11.20 5.11
CA ASN A 139 3.17 10.87 3.84
C ASN A 139 2.18 10.47 2.73
N TRP A 140 0.99 9.97 3.09
CA TRP A 140 0.02 9.39 2.16
C TRP A 140 -1.11 10.35 1.78
N PHE A 141 -1.41 11.34 2.63
CA PHE A 141 -2.58 12.21 2.48
C PHE A 141 -2.29 13.72 2.59
N GLU A 142 -1.04 14.12 2.87
CA GLU A 142 -0.58 15.52 2.87
C GLU A 142 0.50 15.80 1.79
#